data_AF-A0A9D6NPL6-F1
#
_entry.id   AF-A0A9D6NPL6-F1
#
_cell.length_a   1.000
_cell.length_b   1.000
_cell.length_c   1.000
_cell.angle_alpha   90.00
_cell.angle_beta   90.00
_cell.angle_gamma   90.00
#
_symmetry.space_group_name_H-M   'P 1'
#
loop_
_entity.id
_entity.type
_entity.pdbx_description
1 polymer ?
#
loop_
_entity_poly.entity_id
_entity_poly.type
_entity_poly.pdbx_seq_one_letter_code
_entity_poly.pdbx_strand_id
1 'polypeptide(L)'
;MLALAVSESSQVAEARREAVALASNLGFNETEAGKIAIVVTEAATNLVKHATGGQVLLRALERDGISGMEMLALDKGPGIANLGECLRDGHSTAGSAGTGLGAIIRLAALFNIHSRPGVGTAVLARFWSRPPKANSSSRLEIGAVCLPQPGEQICGDGWEISQSADRYSIMIADGLGHGPLAGEAAREAIRVFQQNSERSPAEIIEAAHAALRSTRGAAVALAEVDLVKRVIQFAGVGNIAGVVLSVGKNQNLVSLNGTVGHEVRQIREFTYPWPEEALLILHSDGLATHRSLERYPGLALKHPSLIAGMLYRDHNRGRDDVAVVVAKQH
;
A
#
# COMPACT_ATOMS: atom_id res chain seq x y z
N MET A 1 7.33 -0.46 -6.44
CA MET A 1 7.60 -1.29 -5.24
C MET A 1 8.30 -2.56 -5.73
N LEU A 2 9.20 -3.13 -4.94
CA LEU A 2 9.90 -4.37 -5.23
C LEU A 2 9.36 -5.49 -4.32
N ALA A 3 9.12 -6.68 -4.86
CA ALA A 3 8.70 -7.85 -4.10
C ALA A 3 9.77 -8.95 -4.19
N LEU A 4 10.17 -9.48 -3.04
CA LEU A 4 11.24 -10.46 -2.91
C LEU A 4 10.70 -11.69 -2.19
N ALA A 5 10.72 -12.84 -2.84
CA ALA A 5 10.39 -14.11 -2.20
C ALA A 5 11.50 -14.50 -1.23
N VAL A 6 11.14 -14.89 -0.01
CA VAL A 6 12.08 -15.32 1.03
C VAL A 6 11.56 -16.60 1.65
N SER A 7 12.16 -17.71 1.24
CA SER A 7 11.87 -19.08 1.65
C SER A 7 13.11 -19.85 2.11
N GLU A 8 14.30 -19.38 1.74
CA GLU A 8 15.58 -19.97 2.12
C GLU A 8 16.63 -18.92 2.53
N SER A 9 17.71 -19.35 3.18
CA SER A 9 18.69 -18.44 3.78
C SER A 9 19.49 -17.60 2.77
N SER A 10 19.69 -18.09 1.56
CA SER A 10 20.31 -17.34 0.44
C SER A 10 19.51 -16.06 0.12
N GLN A 11 18.18 -16.15 0.12
CA GLN A 11 17.26 -15.05 -0.19
C GLN A 11 17.24 -13.97 0.90
N VAL A 12 17.65 -14.29 2.13
CA VAL A 12 17.87 -13.28 3.18
C VAL A 12 18.99 -12.31 2.78
N ALA A 13 20.09 -12.84 2.24
CA ALA A 13 21.19 -12.01 1.79
C ALA A 13 20.83 -11.19 0.55
N GLU A 14 20.01 -11.74 -0.34
CA GLU A 14 19.43 -11.02 -1.48
C GLU A 14 18.54 -9.86 -1.01
N ALA A 15 17.59 -10.10 -0.12
CA ALA A 15 16.70 -9.06 0.39
C ALA A 15 17.45 -7.91 1.06
N ARG A 16 18.50 -8.23 1.83
CA ARG A 16 19.41 -7.22 2.39
C ARG A 16 20.11 -6.41 1.30
N ARG A 17 20.65 -7.06 0.26
CA ARG A 17 21.36 -6.37 -0.84
C ARG A 17 20.43 -5.41 -1.58
N GLU A 18 19.22 -5.84 -1.92
CA GLU A 18 18.22 -5.01 -2.61
C GLU A 18 17.78 -3.82 -1.75
N ALA A 19 17.59 -4.03 -0.44
CA ALA A 19 17.28 -2.94 0.47
C ALA A 19 18.41 -1.91 0.59
N VAL A 20 19.66 -2.35 0.69
CA VAL A 20 20.81 -1.43 0.73
C VAL A 20 20.98 -0.69 -0.60
N ALA A 21 20.79 -1.37 -1.73
CA ALA A 21 20.83 -0.75 -3.05
C ALA A 21 19.75 0.34 -3.19
N LEU A 22 18.50 0.04 -2.78
CA LEU A 22 17.43 1.01 -2.77
C LEU A 22 17.73 2.19 -1.83
N ALA A 23 18.28 1.94 -0.65
CA ALA A 23 18.64 2.98 0.31
C ALA A 23 19.71 3.92 -0.27
N SER A 24 20.73 3.36 -0.92
CA SER A 24 21.77 4.12 -1.61
C SER A 24 21.19 5.00 -2.71
N ASN A 25 20.29 4.45 -3.55
CA ASN A 25 19.62 5.20 -4.61
C ASN A 25 18.74 6.35 -4.07
N LEU A 26 18.24 6.21 -2.84
CA LEU A 26 17.44 7.21 -2.15
C LEU A 26 18.29 8.23 -1.36
N GLY A 27 19.62 8.12 -1.39
CA GLY A 27 20.54 9.05 -0.72
C GLY A 27 20.65 8.86 0.80
N PHE A 28 20.38 7.65 1.31
CA PHE A 28 20.64 7.33 2.71
C PHE A 28 22.14 7.31 2.98
N ASN A 29 22.56 7.82 4.15
CA ASN A 29 23.95 7.71 4.59
C ASN A 29 24.27 6.26 5.04
N GLU A 30 25.56 5.96 5.21
CA GLU A 30 26.03 4.62 5.60
C GLU A 30 25.41 4.11 6.91
N THR A 31 25.22 4.99 7.89
CA THR A 31 24.62 4.65 9.18
C THR A 31 23.16 4.20 9.00
N GLU A 32 22.34 4.98 8.29
CA GLU A 32 20.94 4.63 8.05
C GLU A 32 20.79 3.41 7.13
N ALA A 33 21.66 3.27 6.11
CA ALA A 33 21.71 2.07 5.28
C ALA A 33 22.07 0.81 6.10
N GLY A 34 22.99 0.94 7.08
CA GLY A 34 23.32 -0.12 8.02
C GLY A 34 22.14 -0.54 8.90
N LYS A 35 21.34 0.43 9.38
CA LYS A 35 20.10 0.13 10.12
C LYS A 35 19.10 -0.63 9.27
N ILE A 36 18.87 -0.19 8.03
CA ILE A 36 17.99 -0.87 7.07
C ILE A 36 18.48 -2.31 6.84
N ALA A 37 19.78 -2.51 6.63
CA ALA A 37 20.36 -3.82 6.41
C ALA A 37 20.08 -4.77 7.58
N ILE A 38 20.22 -4.32 8.83
CA ILE A 38 19.91 -5.10 10.04
C ILE A 38 18.42 -5.45 10.05
N VAL A 39 17.53 -4.45 9.93
CA VAL A 39 16.09 -4.68 10.02
C VAL A 39 15.58 -5.65 8.95
N VAL A 40 16.00 -5.46 7.70
CA VAL A 40 15.61 -6.35 6.61
C VAL A 40 16.15 -7.75 6.80
N THR A 41 17.38 -7.90 7.31
CA THR A 41 17.97 -9.21 7.62
C THR A 41 17.17 -9.93 8.70
N GLU A 42 16.81 -9.24 9.78
CA GLU A 42 16.02 -9.82 10.87
C GLU A 42 14.61 -10.20 10.39
N ALA A 43 13.94 -9.31 9.65
CA ALA A 43 12.62 -9.58 9.11
C ALA A 43 12.63 -10.77 8.14
N ALA A 44 13.57 -10.81 7.20
CA ALA A 44 13.72 -11.91 6.25
C ALA A 44 14.13 -13.23 6.95
N THR A 45 14.99 -13.16 7.96
CA THR A 45 15.38 -14.34 8.76
C THR A 45 14.16 -14.91 9.50
N ASN A 46 13.27 -14.05 10.01
CA ASN A 46 12.04 -14.50 10.66
C ASN A 46 11.11 -15.25 9.69
N LEU A 47 11.04 -14.83 8.42
CA LEU A 47 10.26 -15.54 7.39
C LEU A 47 10.78 -16.98 7.18
N VAL A 48 12.10 -17.19 7.23
CA VAL A 48 12.73 -18.51 7.03
C VAL A 48 12.68 -19.37 8.29
N LYS A 49 12.97 -18.81 9.46
CA LYS A 49 13.14 -19.58 10.71
C LYS A 49 11.84 -19.81 11.47
N HIS A 50 10.90 -18.87 11.39
CA HIS A 50 9.69 -18.86 12.23
C HIS A 50 8.40 -18.97 11.41
N ALA A 51 8.49 -18.86 10.08
CA ALA A 51 7.39 -19.11 9.16
C ALA A 51 7.76 -20.21 8.15
N THR A 52 6.93 -20.40 7.13
CA THR A 52 7.15 -21.34 6.01
C THR A 52 7.66 -20.58 4.78
N GLY A 53 8.44 -19.52 4.99
CA GLY A 53 8.74 -18.51 3.99
C GLY A 53 7.65 -17.43 3.87
N GLY A 54 7.88 -16.50 2.96
CA GLY A 54 7.02 -15.35 2.72
C GLY A 54 7.61 -14.38 1.70
N GLN A 55 7.27 -13.11 1.84
CA GLN A 55 7.77 -12.05 0.97
C GLN A 55 8.25 -10.84 1.76
N VAL A 56 9.29 -10.18 1.25
CA VAL A 56 9.67 -8.83 1.65
C VAL A 56 9.32 -7.87 0.52
N LEU A 57 8.49 -6.87 0.81
CA LEU A 57 8.18 -5.78 -0.10
C LEU A 57 8.96 -4.53 0.31
N LEU A 58 9.62 -3.90 -0.66
CA LEU A 58 10.39 -2.68 -0.46
C LEU A 58 9.84 -1.56 -1.35
N ARG A 59 9.68 -0.37 -0.79
CA ARG A 59 9.16 0.79 -1.52
C ARG A 59 9.86 2.07 -1.09
N ALA A 60 10.17 2.91 -2.06
CA ALA A 60 10.55 4.29 -1.83
C ALA A 60 9.35 5.11 -1.33
N LEU A 61 9.61 5.97 -0.36
CA LEU A 61 8.69 7.00 0.13
C LEU A 61 9.33 8.37 -0.09
N GLU A 62 8.51 9.40 -0.15
CA GLU A 62 8.95 10.78 -0.04
C GLU A 62 8.00 11.52 0.89
N ARG A 63 8.55 12.40 1.73
CA ARG A 63 7.78 13.31 2.57
C ARG A 63 8.56 14.60 2.74
N ASP A 64 7.96 15.73 2.38
CA ASP A 64 8.59 17.05 2.51
C ASP A 64 9.99 17.15 1.87
N GLY A 65 10.19 16.49 0.71
CA GLY A 65 11.47 16.40 0.02
C GLY A 65 12.52 15.54 0.74
N ILE A 66 12.08 14.64 1.65
CA ILE A 66 12.92 13.69 2.35
C ILE A 66 12.59 12.29 1.85
N SER A 67 13.60 11.62 1.33
CA SER A 67 13.51 10.22 0.91
C SER A 67 13.29 9.31 2.12
N GLY A 68 12.38 8.36 1.97
CA GLY A 68 12.10 7.31 2.93
C GLY A 68 12.08 5.93 2.27
N MET A 69 12.12 4.90 3.09
CA MET A 69 11.92 3.52 2.66
C MET A 69 10.88 2.87 3.54
N GLU A 70 9.96 2.14 2.93
CA GLU A 70 9.02 1.24 3.58
C GLU A 70 9.40 -0.21 3.30
N MET A 71 9.38 -1.03 4.35
CA MET A 71 9.49 -2.48 4.27
C MET A 71 8.22 -3.11 4.82
N LEU A 72 7.64 -4.04 4.06
CA LEU A 72 6.66 -5.00 4.55
C LEU A 72 7.27 -6.40 4.51
N ALA A 73 7.24 -7.14 5.61
CA ALA A 73 7.54 -8.58 5.63
C ALA A 73 6.24 -9.35 5.91
N LEU A 74 5.88 -10.26 5.01
CA LEU A 74 4.57 -10.90 4.96
C LEU A 74 4.73 -12.43 4.89
N ASP A 75 4.17 -13.17 5.85
CA ASP A 75 4.11 -14.63 5.82
C ASP A 75 2.70 -15.16 6.08
N LYS A 76 2.42 -16.39 5.64
CA LYS A 76 1.21 -17.16 5.98
C LYS A 76 1.54 -18.32 6.93
N GLY A 77 2.58 -18.13 7.76
CA GLY A 77 3.07 -19.15 8.69
C GLY A 77 2.19 -19.31 9.93
N PRO A 78 2.73 -19.91 11.00
CA PRO A 78 1.95 -20.21 12.21
C PRO A 78 1.50 -18.96 12.98
N GLY A 79 2.07 -17.79 12.72
CA GLY A 79 1.82 -16.57 13.48
C GLY A 79 2.43 -16.61 14.89
N ILE A 80 2.22 -15.52 15.65
CA ILE A 80 2.77 -15.30 16.99
C ILE A 80 1.60 -15.31 17.99
N ALA A 81 1.61 -16.25 18.93
CA ALA A 81 0.53 -16.41 19.91
C ALA A 81 0.45 -15.26 20.92
N ASN A 82 1.56 -14.96 21.61
CA ASN A 82 1.61 -13.92 22.63
C ASN A 82 2.41 -12.71 22.14
N LEU A 83 1.89 -12.02 21.12
CA LEU A 83 2.57 -10.88 20.51
C LEU A 83 2.97 -9.80 21.53
N GLY A 84 2.12 -9.52 22.52
CA GLY A 84 2.41 -8.54 23.57
C GLY A 84 3.58 -8.93 24.49
N GLU A 85 3.84 -10.23 24.69
CA GLU A 85 5.03 -10.70 25.41
C GLU A 85 6.27 -10.61 24.51
N CYS A 86 6.19 -11.09 23.27
CA CYS A 86 7.32 -10.99 22.33
C CYS A 86 7.78 -9.55 22.09
N LEU A 87 6.85 -8.59 22.06
CA LEU A 87 7.19 -7.17 21.96
C LEU A 87 7.91 -6.68 23.22
N ARG A 88 7.41 -7.01 24.42
CA ARG A 88 8.07 -6.65 25.69
C ARG A 88 9.47 -7.25 25.78
N ASP A 89 9.64 -8.53 25.47
CA ASP A 89 10.92 -9.21 25.51
C ASP A 89 11.92 -8.63 24.50
N GLY A 90 11.45 -8.30 23.29
CA GLY A 90 12.25 -7.63 22.26
C GLY A 90 12.68 -6.21 22.65
N HIS A 91 11.89 -5.54 23.50
CA HIS A 91 12.29 -4.26 24.10
C HIS A 91 13.29 -4.43 25.24
N SER A 92 13.23 -5.53 26.00
CA SER A 92 13.92 -5.69 27.28
C SER A 92 15.26 -6.46 27.24
N THR A 93 15.63 -7.13 26.15
CA THR A 93 16.87 -7.95 26.14
C THR A 93 17.84 -7.64 24.99
N ALA A 94 19.09 -7.35 25.36
CA ALA A 94 20.25 -7.48 24.48
C ALA A 94 20.85 -8.88 24.71
N GLY A 95 20.60 -9.84 23.80
CA GLY A 95 21.39 -11.08 23.75
C GLY A 95 20.68 -12.44 23.83
N SER A 96 19.36 -12.55 23.65
CA SER A 96 18.72 -13.88 23.43
C SER A 96 17.61 -13.81 22.38
N ALA A 97 17.02 -14.95 21.99
CA ALA A 97 16.18 -15.21 20.81
C ALA A 97 15.03 -14.21 20.45
N GLY A 98 14.79 -13.18 21.25
CA GLY A 98 13.97 -12.00 20.94
C GLY A 98 14.74 -10.80 20.31
N THR A 99 16.02 -10.96 19.96
CA THR A 99 16.85 -9.87 19.40
C THR A 99 16.30 -9.29 18.10
N GLY A 100 15.74 -10.12 17.24
CA GLY A 100 15.35 -9.72 15.88
C GLY A 100 14.25 -8.68 15.88
N LEU A 101 13.09 -8.98 16.49
CA LEU A 101 11.98 -8.04 16.56
C LEU A 101 12.35 -6.77 17.35
N GLY A 102 13.12 -6.93 18.43
CA GLY A 102 13.66 -5.81 19.20
C GLY A 102 14.54 -4.87 18.38
N ALA A 103 15.39 -5.41 17.52
CA ALA A 103 16.22 -4.62 16.61
C ALA A 103 15.36 -3.84 15.60
N ILE A 104 14.33 -4.48 15.03
CA ILE A 104 13.38 -3.80 14.12
C ILE A 104 12.75 -2.59 14.82
N ILE A 105 12.22 -2.77 16.03
CA ILE A 105 11.54 -1.70 16.77
C ILE A 105 12.49 -0.54 17.12
N ARG A 106 13.73 -0.84 17.53
CA ARG A 106 14.70 0.19 17.92
C ARG A 106 15.27 0.97 16.74
N LEU A 107 15.40 0.34 15.57
CA LEU A 107 16.09 0.92 14.42
C LEU A 107 15.15 1.58 13.41
N ALA A 108 13.87 1.16 13.36
CA ALA A 108 12.90 1.77 12.47
C ALA A 108 12.34 3.08 13.02
N ALA A 109 12.07 4.04 12.14
CA ALA A 109 11.38 5.28 12.50
C ALA A 109 9.88 5.08 12.73
N LEU A 110 9.29 4.06 12.10
CA LEU A 110 7.94 3.59 12.35
C LEU A 110 7.94 2.06 12.31
N PHE A 111 7.23 1.44 13.26
CA PHE A 111 7.04 0.00 13.32
C PHE A 111 5.58 -0.34 13.55
N ASN A 112 5.07 -1.34 12.81
CA ASN A 112 3.75 -1.88 13.05
C ASN A 112 3.71 -3.37 12.74
N ILE A 113 3.03 -4.14 13.58
CA ILE A 113 2.93 -5.60 13.42
C ILE A 113 1.50 -6.06 13.65
N HIS A 114 1.10 -7.02 12.84
CA HIS A 114 -0.12 -7.78 13.00
C HIS A 114 0.21 -9.24 12.80
N SER A 115 -0.12 -10.06 13.79
CA SER A 115 0.11 -11.50 13.75
C SER A 115 -1.07 -12.20 14.37
N ARG A 116 -1.45 -13.35 13.80
CA ARG A 116 -2.52 -14.18 14.34
C ARG A 116 -2.15 -15.66 14.22
N PRO A 117 -2.34 -16.45 15.30
CA PRO A 117 -2.13 -17.90 15.26
C PRO A 117 -2.89 -18.58 14.11
N GLY A 118 -2.17 -19.38 13.32
CA GLY A 118 -2.69 -20.10 12.16
C GLY A 118 -2.99 -19.23 10.93
N VAL A 119 -2.72 -17.92 10.97
CA VAL A 119 -2.98 -16.97 9.87
C VAL A 119 -1.70 -16.32 9.35
N GLY A 120 -0.65 -16.25 10.16
CA GLY A 120 0.66 -15.70 9.81
C GLY A 120 0.90 -14.30 10.35
N THR A 121 2.01 -13.68 9.92
CA THR A 121 2.47 -12.38 10.40
C THR A 121 2.68 -11.38 9.26
N ALA A 122 2.43 -10.11 9.56
CA ALA A 122 2.83 -8.97 8.75
C ALA A 122 3.58 -7.97 9.64
N VAL A 123 4.74 -7.52 9.16
CA VAL A 123 5.59 -6.52 9.80
C VAL A 123 5.81 -5.35 8.86
N LEU A 124 5.56 -4.14 9.35
CA LEU A 124 5.85 -2.87 8.69
C LEU A 124 7.02 -2.19 9.42
N ALA A 125 8.01 -1.73 8.65
CA ALA A 125 9.04 -0.82 9.12
C ALA A 125 9.19 0.35 8.13
N ARG A 126 9.42 1.57 8.64
CA ARG A 126 9.81 2.72 7.81
C ARG A 126 11.11 3.35 8.29
N PHE A 127 11.84 3.90 7.34
CA PHE A 127 13.11 4.61 7.51
C PHE A 127 13.07 5.91 6.74
N TRP A 128 13.85 6.89 7.18
CA TRP A 128 14.00 8.17 6.50
C TRP A 128 15.49 8.51 6.40
N SER A 129 15.92 9.10 5.28
CA SER A 129 17.32 9.50 5.08
C SER A 129 17.78 10.56 6.10
N ARG A 130 16.81 11.32 6.63
CA ARG A 130 16.91 12.20 7.79
C ARG A 130 15.54 12.34 8.45
N PRO A 131 15.44 12.73 9.73
CA PRO A 131 14.14 12.87 10.39
C PRO A 131 13.21 13.83 9.63
N PRO A 132 11.98 13.41 9.27
CA PRO A 132 11.00 14.30 8.67
C PRO A 132 10.50 15.33 9.69
N LYS A 133 9.99 16.46 9.19
CA LYS A 133 9.41 17.48 10.07
C LYS A 133 8.20 16.87 10.79
N ALA A 134 8.15 17.04 12.12
CA ALA A 134 7.07 16.50 12.95
C ALA A 134 5.67 17.02 12.56
N ASN A 135 5.61 18.15 11.84
CA ASN A 135 4.39 18.90 11.58
C ASN A 135 3.73 18.68 10.20
N SER A 136 3.93 17.55 9.51
CA SER A 136 3.08 17.30 8.33
C SER A 136 1.67 16.93 8.80
N SER A 137 0.77 17.90 8.72
CA SER A 137 -0.62 17.90 9.19
C SER A 137 -1.56 17.01 8.36
N SER A 138 -1.08 15.88 7.82
CA SER A 138 -1.98 14.95 7.13
C SER A 138 -2.85 14.27 8.17
N ARG A 139 -4.15 14.54 8.10
CA ARG A 139 -5.18 13.91 8.92
C ARG A 139 -5.64 12.57 8.34
N LEU A 140 -5.12 12.20 7.17
CA LEU A 140 -5.36 10.94 6.51
C LEU A 140 -4.04 10.19 6.31
N GLU A 141 -3.90 9.03 6.94
CA GLU A 141 -2.79 8.12 6.68
C GLU A 141 -3.09 7.26 5.46
N ILE A 142 -2.08 7.01 4.64
CA ILE A 142 -2.19 6.17 3.44
C ILE A 142 -1.11 5.12 3.40
N GLY A 143 -1.50 3.95 2.90
CA GLY A 143 -0.60 2.87 2.56
C GLY A 143 -1.09 2.17 1.30
N ALA A 144 -0.14 1.64 0.54
CA ALA A 144 -0.48 0.99 -0.71
C ALA A 144 0.53 -0.09 -1.07
N VAL A 145 0.05 -1.16 -1.68
CA VAL A 145 0.85 -2.16 -2.40
C VAL A 145 0.49 -2.02 -3.87
N CYS A 146 1.50 -1.83 -4.72
CA CYS A 146 1.35 -1.73 -6.16
C CYS A 146 2.51 -2.48 -6.82
N LEU A 147 2.23 -3.63 -7.41
CA LEU A 147 3.23 -4.59 -7.88
C LEU A 147 2.87 -5.11 -9.27
N PRO A 148 3.89 -5.30 -10.13
CA PRO A 148 3.66 -5.88 -11.43
C PRO A 148 3.19 -7.33 -11.33
N GLN A 149 2.51 -7.81 -12.37
CA GLN A 149 2.28 -9.24 -12.50
C GLN A 149 3.60 -10.02 -12.49
N PRO A 150 3.60 -11.30 -12.08
CA PRO A 150 4.80 -12.12 -12.13
C PRO A 150 5.43 -12.16 -13.53
N GLY A 151 6.71 -11.85 -13.61
CA GLY A 151 7.48 -11.84 -14.86
C GLY A 151 7.60 -10.48 -15.54
N GLU A 152 6.81 -9.48 -15.11
CA GLU A 152 6.91 -8.11 -15.61
C GLU A 152 7.78 -7.24 -14.68
N GLN A 153 8.47 -6.26 -15.27
CA GLN A 153 9.24 -5.26 -14.52
C GLN A 153 8.44 -3.97 -14.28
N ILE A 154 7.44 -3.71 -15.13
CA ILE A 154 6.59 -2.51 -15.09
C ILE A 154 5.18 -2.96 -14.75
N CYS A 155 4.62 -2.37 -13.70
CA CYS A 155 3.25 -2.62 -13.27
C CYS A 155 2.27 -1.94 -14.23
N GLY A 156 1.25 -2.69 -14.66
CA GLY A 156 0.11 -2.17 -15.41
C GLY A 156 -0.78 -1.24 -14.59
N ASP A 157 -0.78 -1.42 -13.27
CA ASP A 157 -1.52 -0.58 -12.33
C ASP A 157 -0.71 0.64 -11.85
N GLY A 158 -1.43 1.64 -11.36
CA GLY A 158 -0.89 2.83 -10.73
C GLY A 158 -1.86 3.44 -9.73
N TRP A 159 -1.33 4.24 -8.81
CA TRP A 159 -2.14 5.03 -7.89
C TRP A 159 -1.41 6.33 -7.55
N GLU A 160 -2.17 7.33 -7.11
CA GLU A 160 -1.62 8.61 -6.66
C GLU A 160 -2.55 9.29 -5.65
N ILE A 161 -1.99 10.15 -4.81
CA ILE A 161 -2.74 11.06 -3.96
C ILE A 161 -2.40 12.52 -4.24
N SER A 162 -3.43 13.37 -4.20
CA SER A 162 -3.29 14.81 -3.99
C SER A 162 -4.01 15.24 -2.72
N GLN A 163 -3.43 16.21 -2.00
CA GLN A 163 -4.03 16.83 -0.83
C GLN A 163 -4.21 18.33 -1.08
N SER A 164 -5.43 18.82 -0.85
CA SER A 164 -5.76 20.26 -0.85
C SER A 164 -6.49 20.60 0.45
N ALA A 165 -5.75 21.17 1.40
CA ALA A 165 -6.21 21.43 2.78
C ALA A 165 -6.73 20.14 3.48
N ASP A 166 -8.03 20.09 3.81
CA ASP A 166 -8.73 18.96 4.43
C ASP A 166 -9.38 18.00 3.41
N ARG A 167 -9.09 18.17 2.12
CA ARG A 167 -9.53 17.27 1.04
C ARG A 167 -8.39 16.41 0.53
N TYR A 168 -8.66 15.11 0.39
CA TYR A 168 -7.69 14.11 -0.05
C TYR A 168 -8.26 13.37 -1.24
N SER A 169 -7.69 13.56 -2.42
CA SER A 169 -8.12 12.91 -3.65
C SER A 169 -7.16 11.76 -3.97
N ILE A 170 -7.69 10.56 -4.11
CA ILE A 170 -6.93 9.32 -4.33
C ILE A 170 -7.39 8.72 -5.65
N MET A 171 -6.45 8.57 -6.58
CA MET A 171 -6.66 7.87 -7.85
C MET A 171 -6.06 6.47 -7.79
N ILE A 172 -6.74 5.51 -8.40
CA ILE A 172 -6.17 4.23 -8.84
C ILE A 172 -6.52 4.02 -10.31
N ALA A 173 -5.57 3.50 -11.08
CA ALA A 173 -5.71 3.20 -12.49
C ALA A 173 -5.11 1.82 -12.78
N ASP A 174 -5.81 1.04 -13.59
CA ASP A 174 -5.47 -0.31 -14.05
C ASP A 174 -5.48 -0.26 -15.58
N GLY A 175 -4.28 -0.20 -16.17
CA GLY A 175 -4.11 -0.12 -17.61
C GLY A 175 -4.44 -1.46 -18.28
N LEU A 176 -5.11 -1.45 -19.44
CA LEU A 176 -5.55 -2.70 -20.06
C LEU A 176 -4.39 -3.66 -20.42
N GLY A 177 -4.46 -4.87 -19.85
CA GLY A 177 -3.45 -5.90 -19.97
C GLY A 177 -2.36 -5.72 -18.91
N HIS A 178 -1.12 -6.08 -19.24
CA HIS A 178 0.01 -5.96 -18.32
C HIS A 178 1.26 -5.39 -19.01
N GLY A 179 2.27 -5.10 -18.20
CA GLY A 179 3.59 -4.68 -18.66
C GLY A 179 3.64 -3.22 -19.14
N PRO A 180 4.64 -2.86 -19.98
CA PRO A 180 4.96 -1.45 -20.25
C PRO A 180 3.82 -0.60 -20.82
N LEU A 181 2.99 -1.17 -21.69
CA LEU A 181 1.89 -0.45 -22.37
C LEU A 181 0.67 -0.24 -21.45
N ALA A 182 0.39 -1.20 -20.57
CA ALA A 182 -0.61 -1.02 -19.51
C ALA A 182 -0.12 0.07 -18.53
N GLY A 183 1.15 -0.03 -18.12
CA GLY A 183 1.76 0.95 -17.22
C GLY A 183 1.88 2.35 -17.83
N GLU A 184 1.94 2.47 -19.16
CA GLU A 184 1.83 3.77 -19.86
C GLU A 184 0.44 4.38 -19.69
N ALA A 185 -0.63 3.61 -19.90
CA ALA A 185 -1.99 4.09 -19.73
C ALA A 185 -2.27 4.53 -18.28
N ALA A 186 -1.84 3.74 -17.29
CA ALA A 186 -2.00 4.09 -15.88
C ALA A 186 -1.19 5.35 -15.49
N ARG A 187 0.06 5.47 -15.95
CA ARG A 187 0.87 6.68 -15.72
C ARG A 187 0.28 7.92 -16.36
N GLU A 188 -0.30 7.79 -17.55
CA GLU A 188 -0.96 8.90 -18.23
C GLU A 188 -2.22 9.36 -17.46
N ALA A 189 -2.99 8.43 -16.89
CA ALA A 189 -4.13 8.77 -16.03
C ALA A 189 -3.67 9.54 -14.78
N ILE A 190 -2.60 9.08 -14.12
CA ILE A 190 -1.99 9.76 -12.96
C ILE A 190 -1.49 11.15 -13.33
N ARG A 191 -0.82 11.31 -14.49
CA ARG A 191 -0.35 12.60 -14.97
C ARG A 191 -1.50 13.59 -15.13
N VAL A 192 -2.62 13.15 -15.70
CA VAL A 192 -3.82 13.98 -15.84
C VAL A 192 -4.42 14.32 -14.48
N PHE A 193 -4.48 13.36 -13.55
CA PHE A 193 -4.94 13.59 -12.19
C PHE A 193 -4.12 14.68 -11.48
N GLN A 194 -2.80 14.59 -11.50
CA GLN A 194 -1.92 15.57 -10.87
C GLN A 194 -2.11 16.99 -11.44
N GLN A 195 -2.44 17.11 -12.72
CA GLN A 195 -2.69 18.41 -13.37
C GLN A 195 -4.08 18.99 -13.09
N ASN A 196 -5.00 18.18 -12.56
CA ASN A 196 -6.41 18.55 -12.37
C ASN A 196 -6.89 18.29 -10.94
N SER A 197 -5.98 18.24 -9.95
CA SER A 197 -6.28 17.80 -8.58
C SER A 197 -7.32 18.64 -7.82
N GLU A 198 -7.63 19.84 -8.30
CA GLU A 198 -8.64 20.73 -7.72
C GLU A 198 -10.05 20.53 -8.31
N ARG A 199 -10.20 19.68 -9.33
CA ARG A 199 -11.48 19.37 -9.98
C ARG A 199 -12.17 18.18 -9.30
N SER A 200 -13.46 18.00 -9.59
CA SER A 200 -14.21 16.85 -9.07
C SER A 200 -13.69 15.52 -9.65
N PRO A 201 -13.85 14.40 -8.93
CA PRO A 201 -13.58 13.05 -9.42
C PRO A 201 -14.10 12.77 -10.84
N ALA A 202 -15.34 13.14 -11.16
CA ALA A 202 -15.91 12.91 -12.50
C ALA A 202 -15.19 13.72 -13.59
N GLU A 203 -14.93 15.01 -13.36
CA GLU A 203 -14.23 15.88 -14.32
C GLU A 203 -12.79 15.41 -14.59
N ILE A 204 -12.12 14.86 -13.57
CA ILE A 204 -10.77 14.29 -13.72
C ILE A 204 -10.83 13.02 -14.60
N ILE A 205 -11.82 12.14 -14.40
CA ILE A 205 -11.99 10.95 -15.25
C ILE A 205 -12.35 11.36 -16.69
N GLU A 206 -13.14 12.40 -16.90
CA GLU A 206 -13.44 12.93 -18.24
C GLU A 206 -12.18 13.43 -18.95
N ALA A 207 -11.34 14.19 -18.23
CA ALA A 207 -10.05 14.64 -18.76
C ALA A 207 -9.13 13.45 -19.07
N ALA A 208 -9.07 12.46 -18.18
CA ALA A 208 -8.29 11.24 -18.39
C ALA A 208 -8.81 10.45 -19.61
N HIS A 209 -10.13 10.38 -19.79
CA HIS A 209 -10.74 9.70 -20.93
C HIS A 209 -10.30 10.31 -22.26
N ALA A 210 -10.18 11.64 -22.36
CA ALA A 210 -9.66 12.29 -23.55
C ALA A 210 -8.16 12.01 -23.77
N ALA A 211 -7.34 12.05 -22.71
CA ALA A 211 -5.90 11.86 -22.78
C ALA A 211 -5.50 10.41 -23.11
N LEU A 212 -6.24 9.43 -22.59
CA LEU A 212 -5.91 8.01 -22.74
C LEU A 212 -6.27 7.43 -24.12
N ARG A 213 -6.88 8.21 -25.03
CA ARG A 213 -7.33 7.73 -26.36
C ARG A 213 -6.24 7.09 -27.22
N SER A 214 -4.99 7.54 -27.08
CA SER A 214 -3.84 6.99 -27.79
C SER A 214 -3.12 5.85 -27.06
N THR A 215 -3.60 5.49 -25.86
CA THR A 215 -3.03 4.41 -25.05
C THR A 215 -3.86 3.12 -25.19
N ARG A 216 -3.54 2.09 -24.40
CA ARG A 216 -4.41 0.92 -24.25
C ARG A 216 -5.71 1.19 -23.50
N GLY A 217 -5.87 2.38 -22.91
CA GLY A 217 -6.96 2.68 -22.00
C GLY A 217 -6.79 2.00 -20.64
N ALA A 218 -7.66 2.36 -19.71
CA ALA A 218 -7.58 1.90 -18.32
C ALA A 218 -8.96 1.82 -17.65
N ALA A 219 -9.08 0.96 -16.65
CA ALA A 219 -10.07 1.16 -15.60
C ALA A 219 -9.51 2.18 -14.58
N VAL A 220 -10.34 3.13 -14.15
CA VAL A 220 -9.91 4.24 -13.29
C VAL A 220 -10.96 4.51 -12.25
N ALA A 221 -10.55 4.75 -11.00
CA ALA A 221 -11.41 5.35 -10.01
C ALA A 221 -10.72 6.46 -9.24
N LEU A 222 -11.53 7.41 -8.78
CA LEU A 222 -11.15 8.52 -7.93
C LEU A 222 -12.05 8.58 -6.71
N ALA A 223 -11.43 8.73 -5.55
CA ALA A 223 -12.08 8.97 -4.27
C ALA A 223 -11.56 10.30 -3.70
N GLU A 224 -12.43 11.30 -3.56
CA GLU A 224 -12.14 12.53 -2.82
C GLU A 224 -12.77 12.42 -1.42
N VAL A 225 -11.94 12.46 -0.38
CA VAL A 225 -12.37 12.49 1.02
C VAL A 225 -12.34 13.92 1.52
N ASP A 226 -13.51 14.47 1.85
CA ASP A 226 -13.66 15.79 2.49
C ASP A 226 -13.85 15.59 4.01
N LEU A 227 -12.80 15.83 4.79
CA LEU A 227 -12.81 15.61 6.24
C LEU A 227 -13.67 16.63 7.00
N VAL A 228 -13.96 17.79 6.40
CA VAL A 228 -14.81 18.83 7.01
C VAL A 228 -16.28 18.46 6.81
N LYS A 229 -16.67 18.12 5.58
CA LYS A 229 -18.04 17.70 5.27
C LYS A 229 -18.34 16.26 5.68
N ARG A 230 -17.32 15.46 6.04
CA ARG A 230 -17.44 14.05 6.41
C ARG A 230 -18.13 13.24 5.32
N VAL A 231 -17.68 13.44 4.08
CA VAL A 231 -18.16 12.68 2.91
C VAL A 231 -16.99 12.23 2.06
N ILE A 232 -17.26 11.21 1.25
CA ILE A 232 -16.40 10.78 0.16
C ILE A 232 -17.17 10.93 -1.16
N GLN A 233 -16.64 11.71 -2.09
CA GLN A 233 -17.08 11.72 -3.48
C GLN A 233 -16.31 10.65 -4.25
N PHE A 234 -17.02 9.86 -5.03
CA PHE A 234 -16.43 8.76 -5.79
C PHE A 234 -16.96 8.73 -7.22
N ALA A 235 -16.03 8.60 -8.17
CA ALA A 235 -16.35 8.26 -9.54
C ALA A 235 -15.42 7.11 -9.97
N GLY A 236 -15.98 6.11 -10.65
CA GLY A 236 -15.22 4.96 -11.12
C GLY A 236 -15.72 4.48 -12.47
N VAL A 237 -14.80 4.09 -13.34
CA VAL A 237 -15.06 3.51 -14.66
C VAL A 237 -14.22 2.24 -14.79
N GLY A 238 -14.88 1.12 -15.07
CA GLY A 238 -14.27 -0.20 -15.19
C GLY A 238 -14.45 -1.06 -13.93
N ASN A 239 -13.46 -1.90 -13.65
CA ASN A 239 -13.47 -2.97 -12.65
C ASN A 239 -12.76 -2.60 -11.33
N ILE A 240 -12.31 -1.35 -11.15
CA ILE A 240 -11.76 -0.89 -9.87
C ILE A 240 -12.84 -0.99 -8.80
N ALA A 241 -12.51 -1.64 -7.69
CA ALA A 241 -13.38 -1.79 -6.54
C ALA A 241 -13.02 -0.79 -5.44
N GLY A 242 -14.04 -0.25 -4.77
CA GLY A 242 -13.88 0.61 -3.61
C GLY A 242 -14.86 0.26 -2.50
N VAL A 243 -14.39 0.33 -1.25
CA VAL A 243 -15.23 0.14 -0.07
C VAL A 243 -14.81 1.08 1.06
N VAL A 244 -15.79 1.65 1.75
CA VAL A 244 -15.60 2.36 3.02
C VAL A 244 -16.06 1.43 4.14
N LEU A 245 -15.15 1.11 5.06
CA LEU A 245 -15.43 0.31 6.24
C LEU A 245 -15.53 1.23 7.46
N SER A 246 -16.48 0.91 8.33
CA SER A 246 -16.73 1.57 9.61
C SER A 246 -17.32 0.55 10.59
N VAL A 247 -17.43 0.91 11.88
CA VAL A 247 -17.98 0.01 12.91
C VAL A 247 -19.36 -0.52 12.50
N GLY A 248 -19.42 -1.82 12.20
CA GLY A 248 -20.65 -2.52 11.85
C GLY A 248 -21.25 -2.21 10.47
N LYS A 249 -20.57 -1.42 9.61
CA LYS A 249 -21.09 -1.05 8.29
C LYS A 249 -20.00 -0.98 7.22
N ASN A 250 -20.29 -1.65 6.10
CA ASN A 250 -19.45 -1.66 4.91
C ASN A 250 -20.23 -1.02 3.76
N GLN A 251 -19.68 0.04 3.17
CA GLN A 251 -20.31 0.78 2.07
C GLN A 251 -19.48 0.60 0.80
N ASN A 252 -20.00 -0.17 -0.16
CA ASN A 252 -19.36 -0.30 -1.47
C ASN A 252 -19.51 1.00 -2.27
N LEU A 253 -18.45 1.36 -2.97
CA LEU A 253 -18.40 2.48 -3.91
C LEU A 253 -18.67 1.95 -5.32
N VAL A 254 -19.55 2.62 -6.04
CA VAL A 254 -20.04 2.16 -7.35
C VAL A 254 -19.15 2.65 -8.47
N SER A 255 -18.54 1.71 -9.20
CA SER A 255 -17.89 1.94 -10.50
C SER A 255 -18.84 1.56 -11.63
N LEU A 256 -18.87 2.38 -12.69
CA LEU A 256 -19.66 2.12 -13.89
C LEU A 256 -18.85 1.33 -14.93
N ASN A 257 -19.51 0.53 -15.74
CA ASN A 257 -18.83 -0.21 -16.81
C ASN A 257 -18.26 0.73 -17.87
N GLY A 258 -17.04 0.46 -18.30
CA GLY A 258 -16.38 1.17 -19.40
C GLY A 258 -14.86 1.07 -19.30
N THR A 259 -14.20 1.70 -20.26
CA THR A 259 -12.74 1.81 -20.33
C THR A 259 -12.37 3.24 -20.66
N VAL A 260 -11.69 3.91 -19.74
CA VAL A 260 -11.18 5.27 -19.92
C VAL A 260 -10.17 5.26 -21.07
N GLY A 261 -10.32 6.18 -22.03
CA GLY A 261 -9.58 6.17 -23.31
C GLY A 261 -10.32 5.50 -24.48
N HIS A 262 -11.30 4.63 -24.21
CA HIS A 262 -12.02 3.89 -25.27
C HIS A 262 -13.54 4.05 -25.15
N GLU A 263 -14.25 3.10 -24.56
CA GLU A 263 -15.72 3.12 -24.47
C GLU A 263 -16.18 3.51 -23.06
N VAL A 264 -16.73 4.72 -22.91
CA VAL A 264 -17.35 5.18 -21.67
C VAL A 264 -18.72 5.77 -22.00
N ARG A 265 -19.79 5.15 -21.48
CA ARG A 265 -21.17 5.61 -21.72
C ARG A 265 -21.56 6.78 -20.83
N GLN A 266 -21.13 6.72 -19.58
CA GLN A 266 -21.44 7.72 -18.57
C GLN A 266 -20.33 7.74 -17.52
N ILE A 267 -19.93 8.94 -17.12
CA ILE A 267 -19.11 9.18 -15.94
C ILE A 267 -20.05 9.84 -14.92
N ARG A 268 -20.11 9.28 -13.72
CA ARG A 268 -21.02 9.77 -12.67
C ARG A 268 -20.31 9.76 -11.34
N GLU A 269 -20.53 10.82 -10.60
CA GLU A 269 -20.10 10.94 -9.22
C GLU A 269 -21.20 10.47 -8.26
N PHE A 270 -20.79 9.78 -7.21
CA PHE A 270 -21.62 9.35 -6.11
C PHE A 270 -21.02 9.87 -4.80
N THR A 271 -21.89 10.31 -3.88
CA THR A 271 -21.46 10.78 -2.56
C THR A 271 -21.86 9.77 -1.49
N TYR A 272 -20.94 9.44 -0.61
CA TYR A 272 -21.17 8.55 0.53
C TYR A 272 -20.71 9.21 1.84
N PRO A 273 -21.25 8.79 3.00
CA PRO A 273 -20.76 9.25 4.29
C PRO A 273 -19.31 8.80 4.54
N TRP A 274 -18.51 9.68 5.16
CA TRP A 274 -17.20 9.37 5.72
C TRP A 274 -17.30 9.44 7.26
N PRO A 275 -17.69 8.34 7.93
CA PRO A 275 -17.85 8.32 9.37
C PRO A 275 -16.50 8.45 10.10
N GLU A 276 -16.55 8.64 11.41
CA GLU A 276 -15.34 8.57 12.24
C GLU A 276 -14.73 7.16 12.16
N GLU A 277 -13.40 7.09 12.25
CA GLU A 277 -12.62 5.86 12.11
C GLU A 277 -12.86 5.11 10.78
N ALA A 278 -13.31 5.82 9.75
CA ALA A 278 -13.50 5.26 8.42
C ALA A 278 -12.18 4.78 7.81
N LEU A 279 -12.26 3.63 7.15
CA LEU A 279 -11.19 3.03 6.38
C LEU A 279 -11.65 2.90 4.92
N LEU A 280 -10.99 3.62 4.02
CA LEU A 280 -11.14 3.42 2.58
C LEU A 280 -10.21 2.30 2.13
N ILE A 281 -10.73 1.39 1.32
CA ILE A 281 -9.94 0.42 0.56
C ILE A 281 -10.34 0.56 -0.91
N LEU A 282 -9.37 0.88 -1.76
CA LEU A 282 -9.49 0.83 -3.22
C LEU A 282 -8.56 -0.26 -3.74
N HIS A 283 -8.98 -1.02 -4.76
CA HIS A 283 -8.10 -2.00 -5.40
C HIS A 283 -8.45 -2.26 -6.86
N SER A 284 -7.43 -2.63 -7.65
CA SER A 284 -7.59 -3.21 -8.99
C SER A 284 -8.09 -4.66 -8.91
N ASP A 285 -8.45 -5.25 -10.04
CA ASP A 285 -9.02 -6.60 -10.04
C ASP A 285 -7.99 -7.73 -9.86
N GLY A 286 -6.70 -7.42 -9.86
CA GLY A 286 -5.62 -8.31 -9.42
C GLY A 286 -5.78 -8.79 -7.98
N LEU A 287 -6.56 -8.05 -7.17
CA LEU A 287 -7.00 -8.47 -5.85
C LEU A 287 -8.43 -9.03 -5.91
N ALA A 288 -8.64 -10.21 -5.31
CA ALA A 288 -9.98 -10.73 -5.11
C ALA A 288 -10.80 -9.77 -4.24
N THR A 289 -12.02 -9.43 -4.69
CA THR A 289 -12.88 -8.48 -3.99
C THR A 289 -13.13 -8.94 -2.56
N HIS A 290 -12.71 -8.10 -1.62
CA HIS A 290 -12.86 -8.36 -0.20
C HIS A 290 -13.71 -7.28 0.45
N ARG A 291 -14.66 -7.70 1.28
CA ARG A 291 -15.72 -6.82 1.77
C ARG A 291 -15.71 -6.56 3.27
N SER A 292 -14.86 -7.21 4.06
CA SER A 292 -14.87 -7.06 5.53
C SER A 292 -13.57 -7.51 6.20
N LEU A 293 -13.00 -6.70 7.09
CA LEU A 293 -11.81 -7.08 7.87
C LEU A 293 -12.10 -8.01 9.06
N GLU A 294 -13.31 -8.57 9.19
CA GLU A 294 -13.69 -9.46 10.30
C GLU A 294 -12.75 -10.66 10.51
N ARG A 295 -12.15 -11.18 9.43
CA ARG A 295 -11.16 -12.27 9.51
C ARG A 295 -9.84 -11.86 10.18
N TYR A 296 -9.61 -10.56 10.34
CA TYR A 296 -8.39 -9.96 10.88
C TYR A 296 -8.71 -9.01 12.06
N PRO A 297 -9.13 -9.54 13.22
CA PRO A 297 -9.45 -8.72 14.39
C PRO A 297 -8.32 -7.75 14.75
N GLY A 298 -8.64 -6.47 14.91
CA GLY A 298 -7.66 -5.43 15.25
C GLY A 298 -6.77 -4.96 14.09
N LEU A 299 -6.92 -5.50 12.87
CA LEU A 299 -6.16 -5.03 11.70
C LEU A 299 -6.55 -3.59 11.31
N ALA A 300 -7.83 -3.22 11.43
CA ALA A 300 -8.31 -1.86 11.13
C ALA A 300 -7.62 -0.77 11.95
N LEU A 301 -7.12 -1.10 13.15
CA LEU A 301 -6.38 -0.19 14.02
C LEU A 301 -4.92 0.01 13.58
N LYS A 302 -4.41 -0.84 12.70
CA LYS A 302 -3.01 -0.81 12.25
C LYS A 302 -2.78 0.27 11.21
N HIS A 303 -1.51 0.54 10.94
CA HIS A 303 -1.10 1.48 9.91
C HIS A 303 -1.61 1.01 8.53
N PRO A 304 -2.15 1.90 7.67
CA PRO A 304 -2.75 1.53 6.38
C PRO A 304 -1.85 0.68 5.47
N SER A 305 -0.53 0.90 5.45
CA SER A 305 0.40 0.06 4.66
C SER A 305 0.41 -1.39 5.13
N LEU A 306 0.27 -1.63 6.43
CA LEU A 306 0.18 -2.99 6.97
C LEU A 306 -1.14 -3.65 6.56
N ILE A 307 -2.24 -2.89 6.54
CA ILE A 307 -3.54 -3.35 6.06
C ILE A 307 -3.45 -3.71 4.57
N ALA A 308 -2.89 -2.82 3.74
CA ALA A 308 -2.66 -3.07 2.31
C ALA A 308 -1.80 -4.33 2.08
N GLY A 309 -0.72 -4.49 2.85
CA GLY A 309 0.14 -5.68 2.80
C GLY A 309 -0.59 -6.98 3.15
N MET A 310 -1.41 -6.98 4.21
CA MET A 310 -2.23 -8.12 4.60
C MET A 310 -3.27 -8.47 3.52
N LEU A 311 -3.95 -7.46 2.96
CA LEU A 311 -4.92 -7.66 1.89
C LEU A 311 -4.27 -8.24 0.64
N TYR A 312 -3.12 -7.68 0.22
CA TYR A 312 -2.30 -8.23 -0.86
C TYR A 312 -1.93 -9.70 -0.59
N ARG A 313 -1.35 -9.99 0.58
CA ARG A 313 -0.90 -11.34 0.95
C ARG A 313 -2.01 -12.38 0.79
N ASP A 314 -3.22 -12.06 1.27
CA ASP A 314 -4.29 -13.04 1.41
C ASP A 314 -5.26 -13.08 0.21
N HIS A 315 -5.32 -12.02 -0.59
CA HIS A 315 -6.30 -11.88 -1.66
C HIS A 315 -5.71 -11.63 -3.06
N ASN A 316 -4.38 -11.57 -3.20
CA ASN A 316 -3.74 -11.52 -4.51
C ASN A 316 -4.08 -12.77 -5.35
N ARG A 317 -4.54 -12.56 -6.59
CA ARG A 317 -4.85 -13.63 -7.54
C ARG A 317 -3.60 -14.27 -8.15
N GLY A 318 -2.46 -13.57 -8.13
CA GLY A 318 -1.15 -14.09 -8.55
C GLY A 318 -0.95 -14.27 -10.06
N ARG A 319 -1.84 -13.70 -10.88
CA ARG A 319 -1.83 -13.83 -12.34
C ARG A 319 -2.06 -12.51 -13.07
N ASP A 320 -1.94 -11.40 -12.34
CA ASP A 320 -2.23 -10.07 -12.82
C ASP A 320 -1.40 -9.03 -12.06
N ASP A 321 -1.37 -7.81 -12.58
CA ASP A 321 -0.90 -6.63 -11.84
C ASP A 321 -1.79 -6.42 -10.62
N VAL A 322 -1.26 -5.80 -9.56
CA VAL A 322 -2.06 -5.54 -8.36
C VAL A 322 -1.76 -4.20 -7.75
N ALA A 323 -2.82 -3.43 -7.53
CA ALA A 323 -2.82 -2.21 -6.74
C ALA A 323 -3.90 -2.29 -5.66
N VAL A 324 -3.50 -2.05 -4.41
CA VAL A 324 -4.40 -1.84 -3.28
C VAL A 324 -3.96 -0.60 -2.53
N VAL A 325 -4.88 0.34 -2.33
CA VAL A 325 -4.67 1.59 -1.61
C VAL A 325 -5.62 1.60 -0.42
N VAL A 326 -5.07 1.87 0.76
CA VAL A 326 -5.80 1.97 2.00
C VAL A 326 -5.59 3.37 2.57
N ALA A 327 -6.68 4.05 2.91
CA ALA A 327 -6.64 5.34 3.57
C ALA A 327 -7.46 5.30 4.86
N LYS A 328 -6.90 5.86 5.93
CA LYS A 328 -7.51 5.86 7.27
C LYS A 328 -7.34 7.23 7.90
N GLN A 329 -8.41 7.78 8.47
CA GLN A 329 -8.30 9.02 9.23
C GLN A 329 -7.55 8.77 10.54
N HIS A 330 -6.62 9.67 10.87
CA HIS A 330 -5.90 9.70 12.15
C HIS A 330 -6.71 10.46 13.21
#